data_AF-A0AAV5YZI2-F1
#
_entry.id   AF-A0AAV5YZI2-F1
#
_cell.length_a   1.000
_cell.length_b   1.000
_cell.length_c   1.000
_cell.angle_alpha   90.00
_cell.angle_beta   90.00
_cell.angle_gamma   90.00
#
_symmetry.space_group_name_H-M   'P 1'
#
loop_
_entity.id
_entity.type
_entity.pdbx_description
1 polymer ?
#
loop_
_entity_poly.entity_id
_entity_poly.type
_entity_poly.pdbx_seq_one_letter_code
_entity_poly.pdbx_strand_id
1 'polypeptide(L)'
;RLRETLPPYQQKRLFHVAMPGPGRKAHQLNWALRPEVLREILSEDVDPRRVFVGVSDADSIPDPDTYRWIAHRELSGQGSLAYQGIPLSLANYDRLTIRGKICAIQQSSIFIRVSIARLLNEVKRVRLLGRLTAALPRLAWMIRPTFELFFRRAQICLGHNQFVRLDLMQAIGGFPTSGATEDSTLGYAIGRRGVLMQALPMVEVTDLPETSEGVIRQNARWYTGVLDDIPYLWNAWRTEPTAFNFAQWVRHLGNKMVEWPIAAIVYPATGWLGWYLAYHHEGHRFWFYMATGAPTISLLLTVWVGGIMTQALIEDLHPYLPRPVDLRRKSLQEKFLGTFRCQTYWLLATRGAWRVLWALARAGRYEPAKTDRVTGRRLPRSVTG
;
A
#
# COMPACT_ATOMS: atom_id res chain seq x y z
N ARG A 1 25.43 -7.18 -20.12
CA ARG A 1 24.20 -7.05 -20.95
C ARG A 1 23.47 -5.72 -20.72
N LEU A 2 22.65 -5.50 -19.67
CA LEU A 2 21.95 -4.20 -19.50
C LEU A 2 22.90 -3.00 -19.41
N ARG A 3 24.02 -3.14 -18.68
CA ARG A 3 25.02 -2.08 -18.57
C ARG A 3 25.60 -1.66 -19.92
N GLU A 4 25.88 -2.63 -20.81
CA GLU A 4 26.43 -2.36 -22.15
C GLU A 4 25.45 -1.58 -23.05
N THR A 5 24.14 -1.68 -22.79
CA THR A 5 23.11 -0.96 -23.57
C THR A 5 22.87 0.48 -23.10
N LEU A 6 23.47 0.88 -21.97
CA LEU A 6 23.28 2.23 -21.41
C LEU A 6 24.33 3.22 -21.97
N PRO A 7 24.00 4.50 -22.11
CA PRO A 7 24.98 5.56 -22.39
C PRO A 7 26.14 5.55 -21.38
N PRO A 8 27.39 5.88 -21.77
CA PRO A 8 28.57 5.76 -20.90
C PRO A 8 28.43 6.43 -19.52
N TYR A 9 27.78 7.59 -19.45
CA TYR A 9 27.56 8.29 -18.18
C TYR A 9 26.59 7.55 -17.24
N GLN A 10 25.62 6.81 -17.79
CA GLN A 10 24.68 6.00 -17.00
C GLN A 10 25.32 4.69 -16.56
N GLN A 11 26.26 4.14 -17.34
CA GLN A 11 27.03 2.95 -16.95
C GLN A 11 27.82 3.16 -15.65
N LYS A 12 28.24 4.40 -15.38
CA LYS A 12 28.92 4.79 -14.13
C LYS A 12 27.97 4.98 -12.94
N ARG A 13 26.66 5.13 -13.20
CA ARG A 13 25.61 5.29 -12.18
C ARG A 13 24.89 3.98 -11.83
N LEU A 14 25.15 2.92 -12.60
CA LEU A 14 24.60 1.59 -12.36
C LEU A 14 25.61 0.76 -11.56
N PHE A 15 25.20 0.38 -10.35
CA PHE A 15 25.95 -0.51 -9.47
C PHE A 15 25.17 -1.83 -9.32
N HIS A 16 25.90 -2.94 -9.28
CA HIS A 16 25.32 -4.25 -9.01
C HIS A 16 25.86 -4.75 -7.68
N VAL A 17 24.97 -4.86 -6.69
CA VAL A 17 25.30 -5.32 -5.35
C VAL A 17 24.53 -6.61 -5.10
N ALA A 18 25.26 -7.66 -4.72
CA ALA A 18 24.67 -8.94 -4.34
C ALA A 18 24.89 -9.18 -2.84
N MET A 19 23.80 -9.40 -2.11
CA MET A 19 23.88 -9.83 -0.72
C MET A 19 24.28 -11.31 -0.68
N PRO A 20 25.31 -11.70 0.09
CA PRO A 20 25.66 -13.10 0.28
C PRO A 20 24.61 -13.80 1.14
N GLY A 21 24.31 -15.05 0.81
CA GLY A 21 23.38 -15.89 1.57
C GLY A 21 21.90 -15.57 1.33
N PRO A 22 21.00 -16.23 2.08
CA PRO A 22 19.55 -16.07 1.92
C PRO A 22 19.06 -14.76 2.53
N GLY A 23 18.02 -14.17 1.94
CA GLY A 23 17.28 -13.09 2.58
C GLY A 23 16.16 -12.50 1.73
N ARG A 24 15.19 -11.89 2.41
CA ARG A 24 14.03 -11.24 1.80
C ARG A 24 14.37 -9.82 1.32
N LYS A 25 13.43 -9.15 0.62
CA LYS A 25 13.59 -7.80 0.07
C LYS A 25 14.25 -6.82 1.06
N ALA A 26 13.72 -6.70 2.28
CA ALA A 26 14.30 -5.84 3.32
C ALA A 26 15.79 -6.09 3.61
N HIS A 27 16.22 -7.36 3.65
CA HIS A 27 17.61 -7.72 3.92
C HIS A 27 18.52 -7.28 2.78
N GLN A 28 18.07 -7.48 1.53
CA GLN A 28 18.80 -7.07 0.33
C GLN A 28 18.90 -5.54 0.24
N LEU A 29 17.82 -4.83 0.55
CA LEU A 29 17.81 -3.36 0.61
C LEU A 29 18.76 -2.85 1.71
N ASN A 30 18.71 -3.43 2.91
CA ASN A 30 19.62 -3.05 4.00
C ASN A 30 21.08 -3.37 3.69
N TRP A 31 21.34 -4.46 2.96
CA TRP A 31 22.68 -4.78 2.49
C TRP A 31 23.23 -3.69 1.57
N ALA A 32 22.41 -3.21 0.63
CA ALA A 32 22.78 -2.12 -0.27
C ALA A 32 22.96 -0.77 0.45
N LEU A 33 22.38 -0.60 1.64
CA LEU A 33 22.51 0.61 2.47
C LEU A 33 23.65 0.54 3.50
N ARG A 34 24.48 -0.51 3.48
CA ARG A 34 25.63 -0.60 4.39
C ARG A 34 26.64 0.51 4.12
N PRO A 35 27.31 1.06 5.15
CA PRO A 35 28.28 2.14 4.97
C PRO A 35 29.38 1.84 3.96
N GLU A 36 29.84 0.59 3.88
CA GLU A 36 30.90 0.17 2.96
C GLU A 36 30.41 0.22 1.50
N VAL A 37 29.18 -0.25 1.26
CA VAL A 37 28.55 -0.22 -0.07
C VAL A 37 28.21 1.21 -0.47
N LEU A 38 27.67 2.00 0.46
CA LEU A 38 27.35 3.41 0.22
C LEU A 38 28.59 4.23 -0.10
N ARG A 39 29.76 3.95 0.50
CA ARG A 39 31.04 4.60 0.16
C ARG A 39 31.55 4.28 -1.25
N GLU A 40 31.17 3.13 -1.80
CA GLU A 40 31.49 2.77 -3.19
C GLU A 40 30.53 3.47 -4.18
N ILE A 41 29.25 3.58 -3.81
CA ILE A 41 28.20 4.16 -4.66
C ILE A 41 28.23 5.70 -4.62
N LEU A 42 28.43 6.26 -3.43
CA LEU A 42 28.49 7.69 -3.14
C LEU A 42 29.96 8.07 -2.95
N SER A 43 30.41 9.19 -3.51
CA SER A 43 31.72 9.75 -3.16
C SER A 43 31.77 10.09 -1.66
N GLU A 44 32.95 10.03 -1.04
CA GLU A 44 33.12 10.17 0.43
C GLU A 44 32.54 11.49 0.99
N ASP A 45 32.46 12.54 0.18
CA ASP A 45 32.00 13.88 0.59
C ASP A 45 30.49 14.12 0.49
N VAL A 46 29.67 13.09 0.20
CA VAL A 46 28.22 13.30 0.02
C VAL A 46 27.50 13.38 1.37
N ASP A 47 26.91 14.55 1.66
CA ASP A 47 26.03 14.76 2.82
C ASP A 47 24.77 13.85 2.73
N PRO A 48 24.56 12.92 3.68
CA PRO A 48 23.38 12.05 3.73
C PRO A 48 22.04 12.81 3.75
N ARG A 49 22.03 14.07 4.21
CA ARG A 49 20.83 14.93 4.21
C ARG A 49 20.45 15.42 2.81
N ARG A 50 21.26 15.13 1.81
CA ARG A 50 21.00 15.45 0.39
C ARG A 50 20.79 14.21 -0.47
N VAL A 51 20.76 13.02 0.15
CA VAL A 51 20.60 11.74 -0.54
C VAL A 51 19.25 11.15 -0.20
N PHE A 52 18.54 10.67 -1.22
CA PHE A 52 17.30 9.93 -1.07
C PHE A 52 17.49 8.49 -1.52
N VAL A 53 16.96 7.56 -0.72
CA VAL A 53 16.85 6.14 -1.05
C VAL A 53 15.50 5.91 -1.68
N GLY A 54 15.49 5.65 -2.99
CA GLY A 54 14.31 5.27 -3.76
C GLY A 54 14.16 3.74 -3.86
N VAL A 55 12.92 3.24 -3.83
CA VAL A 55 12.64 1.81 -4.04
C VAL A 55 11.60 1.63 -5.15
N SER A 56 11.98 0.84 -6.15
CA SER A 56 11.14 0.33 -7.23
C SER A 56 11.41 -1.16 -7.39
N ASP A 57 10.37 -1.96 -7.62
CA ASP A 57 10.56 -3.39 -7.92
C ASP A 57 10.97 -3.59 -9.37
N ALA A 58 11.47 -4.79 -9.69
CA ALA A 58 11.99 -5.13 -11.02
C ALA A 58 10.94 -5.08 -12.14
N ASP A 59 9.66 -5.11 -11.82
CA ASP A 59 8.52 -4.97 -12.73
C ASP A 59 7.95 -3.55 -12.78
N SER A 60 8.50 -2.63 -11.98
CA SER A 60 8.03 -1.26 -11.88
C SER A 60 8.52 -0.41 -13.04
N ILE A 61 7.64 0.45 -13.55
CA ILE A 61 7.92 1.42 -14.59
C ILE A 61 7.57 2.80 -14.01
N PRO A 62 8.58 3.54 -13.51
CA PRO A 62 8.36 4.84 -12.87
C PRO A 62 8.12 5.95 -13.90
N ASP A 63 7.41 6.99 -13.48
CA ASP A 63 7.33 8.24 -14.24
C ASP A 63 8.72 8.87 -14.42
N PRO A 64 9.12 9.24 -15.65
CA PRO A 64 10.44 9.78 -15.95
C PRO A 64 10.76 11.11 -15.25
N ASP A 65 9.74 11.85 -14.80
CA ASP A 65 9.89 13.13 -14.12
C ASP A 65 9.91 13.02 -12.59
N THR A 66 9.77 11.81 -12.03
CA THR A 66 9.83 11.54 -10.58
C THR A 66 11.02 12.22 -9.90
N TYR A 67 12.23 11.98 -10.40
CA TYR A 67 13.44 12.52 -9.80
C TYR A 67 13.59 14.03 -10.03
N ARG A 68 13.13 14.54 -11.18
CA ARG A 68 13.14 15.99 -11.47
C ARG A 68 12.20 16.74 -10.52
N TRP A 69 11.02 16.16 -10.27
CA TRP A 69 10.06 16.73 -9.35
C TRP A 69 10.61 16.78 -7.93
N ILE A 70 11.19 15.67 -7.43
CA ILE A 70 11.79 15.64 -6.08
C ILE A 70 12.93 16.67 -5.98
N ALA A 71 13.83 16.70 -6.97
CA ALA A 71 14.93 17.68 -6.99
C ALA A 71 14.41 19.12 -6.96
N HIS A 72 13.37 19.45 -7.73
CA HIS A 72 12.76 20.77 -7.73
C HIS A 72 12.17 21.13 -6.35
N ARG A 73 11.51 20.19 -5.67
CA ARG A 73 10.97 20.40 -4.31
C ARG A 73 12.07 20.70 -3.30
N GLU A 74 13.14 19.91 -3.31
CA GLU A 74 14.29 20.11 -2.42
C GLU A 74 14.98 21.45 -2.69
N LEU A 75 15.24 21.78 -3.96
CA LEU A 75 15.92 23.03 -4.34
C LEU A 75 15.08 24.29 -4.09
N SER A 76 13.74 24.18 -4.11
CA SER A 76 12.82 25.30 -3.82
C SER A 76 12.52 25.48 -2.33
N GLY A 77 13.18 24.71 -1.44
CA GLY A 77 12.92 24.76 0.00
C GLY A 77 11.57 24.18 0.42
N GLN A 78 10.90 23.46 -0.49
CA GLN A 78 9.62 22.79 -0.25
C GLN A 78 9.79 21.27 -0.12
N GLY A 79 11.00 20.84 0.25
CA GLY A 79 11.43 19.48 0.41
C GLY A 79 10.76 18.73 1.57
N SER A 80 10.98 17.42 1.63
CA SER A 80 10.45 16.53 2.66
C SER A 80 11.45 15.41 2.95
N LEU A 81 11.46 14.91 4.18
CA LEU A 81 12.32 13.79 4.57
C LEU A 81 11.92 12.46 3.89
N ALA A 82 10.68 12.38 3.44
CA ALA A 82 10.15 11.20 2.78
C ALA A 82 9.03 11.56 1.80
N TYR A 83 8.94 10.77 0.74
CA TYR A 83 7.94 10.85 -0.31
C TYR A 83 7.33 9.48 -0.59
N GLN A 84 6.04 9.48 -0.91
CA GLN A 84 5.34 8.30 -1.44
C GLN A 84 4.57 8.72 -2.70
N GLY A 85 4.94 8.15 -3.83
CA GLY A 85 4.24 8.27 -5.10
C GLY A 85 3.14 7.24 -5.26
N ILE A 86 2.50 7.24 -6.42
CA ILE A 86 1.30 6.47 -6.68
C ILE A 86 1.65 5.19 -7.46
N PRO A 87 1.69 4.00 -6.84
CA PRO A 87 1.79 2.75 -7.59
C PRO A 87 0.43 2.38 -8.20
N LEU A 88 0.41 2.00 -9.47
CA LEU A 88 -0.77 1.49 -10.18
C LEU A 88 -0.47 0.11 -10.76
N SER A 89 -1.27 -0.89 -10.42
CA SER A 89 -1.03 -2.28 -10.83
C SER A 89 -1.54 -2.56 -12.24
N LEU A 90 -1.03 -1.81 -13.21
CA LEU A 90 -1.50 -1.75 -14.61
C LEU A 90 -0.43 -2.19 -15.62
N ALA A 91 0.77 -2.60 -15.18
CA ALA A 91 1.90 -2.91 -16.07
C ALA A 91 1.76 -4.24 -16.86
N ASN A 92 0.75 -5.05 -16.58
CA ASN A 92 0.40 -6.20 -17.41
C ASN A 92 -1.10 -6.27 -17.67
N TYR A 93 -1.81 -5.13 -17.64
CA TYR A 93 -3.28 -5.06 -17.70
C TYR A 93 -3.89 -5.84 -18.87
N ASP A 94 -3.29 -5.76 -20.07
CA ASP A 94 -3.79 -6.45 -21.27
C ASP A 94 -3.67 -7.98 -21.19
N ARG A 95 -2.78 -8.49 -20.33
CA ARG A 95 -2.60 -9.94 -20.09
C ARG A 95 -3.54 -10.49 -19.01
N LEU A 96 -4.22 -9.61 -18.28
CA LEU A 96 -5.08 -10.02 -17.17
C LEU A 96 -6.42 -10.55 -17.68
N THR A 97 -6.92 -11.59 -17.00
CA THR A 97 -8.32 -12.01 -17.11
C THR A 97 -9.26 -10.89 -16.65
N ILE A 98 -10.56 -10.98 -16.95
CA ILE A 98 -11.56 -9.99 -16.49
C ILE A 98 -11.46 -9.76 -14.97
N ARG A 99 -11.33 -10.83 -14.18
CA ARG A 99 -11.15 -10.74 -12.72
C ARG A 99 -9.83 -10.07 -12.33
N GLY A 100 -8.75 -10.35 -13.06
CA GLY A 100 -7.45 -9.69 -12.87
C GLY A 100 -7.54 -8.19 -13.16
N LYS A 101 -8.15 -7.76 -14.28
CA LYS A 101 -8.38 -6.35 -14.61
C LYS A 101 -9.17 -5.62 -13.52
N ILE A 102 -10.23 -6.26 -13.03
CA ILE A 102 -11.03 -5.78 -11.90
C ILE A 102 -10.16 -5.57 -10.66
N CYS A 103 -9.29 -6.52 -10.31
CA CYS A 103 -8.38 -6.40 -9.18
C CYS A 103 -7.33 -5.31 -9.39
N ALA A 104 -6.78 -5.17 -10.60
CA ALA A 104 -5.81 -4.14 -10.96
C ALA A 104 -6.35 -2.73 -10.71
N ILE A 105 -7.55 -2.44 -11.21
CA ILE A 105 -8.23 -1.15 -11.00
C ILE A 105 -8.56 -0.95 -9.52
N GLN A 106 -9.08 -1.99 -8.84
CA GLN A 106 -9.44 -1.88 -7.43
C GLN A 106 -8.22 -1.60 -6.54
N GLN A 107 -7.14 -2.35 -6.72
CA GLN A 107 -5.90 -2.18 -5.96
C GLN A 107 -5.31 -0.79 -6.19
N SER A 108 -5.19 -0.36 -7.44
CA SER A 108 -4.73 0.99 -7.81
C SER A 108 -5.59 2.07 -7.15
N SER A 109 -6.90 1.88 -7.13
CA SER A 109 -7.80 2.84 -6.48
C SER A 109 -7.66 2.90 -4.96
N ILE A 110 -7.38 1.77 -4.30
CA ILE A 110 -7.11 1.73 -2.86
C ILE A 110 -5.85 2.53 -2.56
N PHE A 111 -4.78 2.36 -3.37
CA PHE A 111 -3.55 3.12 -3.19
C PHE A 111 -3.77 4.63 -3.31
N ILE A 112 -4.56 5.09 -4.28
CA ILE A 112 -4.89 6.52 -4.41
C ILE A 112 -5.79 7.00 -3.26
N ARG A 113 -6.97 6.38 -3.12
CA ARG A 113 -8.05 6.90 -2.27
C ARG A 113 -7.83 6.68 -0.78
N VAL A 114 -7.06 5.64 -0.41
CA VAL A 114 -6.79 5.31 0.99
C VAL A 114 -5.39 5.74 1.37
N SER A 115 -4.37 5.43 0.58
CA SER A 115 -2.98 5.68 0.98
C SER A 115 -2.58 7.12 0.66
N ILE A 116 -2.68 7.57 -0.58
CA ILE A 116 -2.25 8.93 -0.98
C ILE A 116 -3.16 10.00 -0.39
N ALA A 117 -4.48 9.82 -0.44
CA ALA A 117 -5.41 10.76 0.19
C ALA A 117 -5.18 10.88 1.70
N ARG A 118 -4.74 9.81 2.38
CA ARG A 118 -4.37 9.87 3.80
C ARG A 118 -3.15 10.76 4.00
N LEU A 119 -2.08 10.58 3.21
CA LEU A 119 -0.87 11.41 3.32
C LEU A 119 -1.18 12.90 3.11
N LEU A 120 -1.94 13.22 2.06
CA LEU A 120 -2.36 14.59 1.77
C LEU A 120 -3.18 15.23 2.91
N ASN A 121 -4.12 14.48 3.49
CA ASN A 121 -4.98 14.99 4.54
C ASN A 121 -4.29 15.03 5.91
N GLU A 122 -3.31 14.17 6.15
CA GLU A 122 -2.58 14.14 7.42
C GLU A 122 -1.75 15.41 7.63
N VAL A 123 -1.12 15.92 6.58
CA VAL A 123 -0.41 17.21 6.62
C VAL A 123 -1.36 18.34 7.03
N LYS A 124 -2.57 18.37 6.48
CA LYS A 124 -3.58 19.38 6.82
C LYS A 124 -4.03 19.25 8.27
N ARG A 125 -4.28 18.02 8.73
CA ARG A 125 -4.67 17.66 10.10
C ARG A 125 -3.65 18.12 11.13
N VAL A 126 -2.38 17.77 10.93
CA VAL A 126 -1.30 18.13 11.87
C VAL A 126 -1.05 19.63 11.89
N ARG A 127 -1.13 20.32 10.74
CA ARG A 127 -1.04 21.79 10.69
C ARG A 127 -2.20 22.46 11.43
N LEU A 128 -3.42 21.95 11.29
CA LEU A 128 -4.59 22.45 12.03
C LEU A 128 -4.40 22.27 13.54
N LEU A 129 -3.96 21.09 13.98
CA LEU A 129 -3.62 20.87 15.40
C LEU A 129 -2.55 21.85 15.89
N GLY A 130 -1.49 22.07 15.10
CA GLY A 130 -0.44 23.02 15.44
C GLY A 130 -0.98 24.44 15.65
N ARG A 131 -1.85 24.92 14.76
CA ARG A 131 -2.50 26.24 14.91
C ARG A 131 -3.40 26.31 16.14
N LEU A 132 -4.23 25.28 16.37
CA LEU A 132 -5.13 25.23 17.52
C LEU A 132 -4.38 25.23 18.86
N THR A 133 -3.31 24.43 18.95
CA THR A 133 -2.49 24.34 20.17
C THR A 133 -1.65 25.59 20.41
N ALA A 134 -1.24 26.30 19.35
CA ALA A 134 -0.60 27.62 19.47
C ALA A 134 -1.58 28.70 19.95
N ALA A 135 -2.84 28.66 19.49
CA ALA A 135 -3.88 29.61 19.90
C ALA A 135 -4.38 29.36 21.33
N LEU A 136 -4.37 28.10 21.80
CA LEU A 136 -4.88 27.68 23.11
C LEU A 136 -3.83 26.89 23.90
N PRO A 137 -2.70 27.51 24.29
CA PRO A 137 -1.57 26.79 24.89
C PRO A 137 -1.94 26.09 26.21
N ARG A 138 -2.83 26.69 27.01
CA ARG A 138 -3.31 26.10 28.28
C ARG A 138 -4.13 24.82 28.10
N LEU A 139 -4.73 24.60 26.92
CA LEU A 139 -5.50 23.41 26.60
C LEU A 139 -4.72 22.42 25.73
N ALA A 140 -3.52 22.80 25.26
CA ALA A 140 -2.73 21.98 24.34
C ALA A 140 -2.41 20.59 24.90
N TRP A 141 -2.20 20.49 26.21
CA TRP A 141 -1.93 19.22 26.90
C TRP A 141 -3.10 18.23 26.85
N MET A 142 -4.35 18.70 26.74
CA MET A 142 -5.53 17.86 26.52
C MET A 142 -5.81 17.62 25.03
N ILE A 143 -5.72 18.69 24.23
CA ILE A 143 -6.07 18.66 22.81
C ILE A 143 -5.14 17.73 22.04
N ARG A 144 -3.82 17.84 22.27
CA ARG A 144 -2.82 17.06 21.52
C ARG A 144 -2.99 15.54 21.68
N PRO A 145 -2.99 14.94 22.88
CA PRO A 145 -3.13 13.49 23.01
C PRO A 145 -4.48 12.99 22.49
N THR A 146 -5.57 13.73 22.73
CA THR A 146 -6.91 13.41 22.18
C THR A 146 -6.87 13.40 20.65
N PHE A 147 -6.24 14.42 20.06
CA PHE A 147 -6.09 14.49 18.61
C PHE A 147 -5.26 13.34 18.05
N GLU A 148 -4.14 13.04 18.69
CA GLU A 148 -3.26 11.95 18.29
C GLU A 148 -3.95 10.58 18.35
N LEU A 149 -4.77 10.38 19.39
CA LEU A 149 -5.53 9.16 19.60
C LEU A 149 -6.58 8.96 18.50
N PHE A 150 -7.43 9.97 18.28
CA PHE A 150 -8.63 9.81 17.46
C PHE A 150 -8.45 10.24 15.99
N PHE A 151 -7.56 11.19 15.70
CA PHE A 151 -7.53 11.86 14.40
C PHE A 151 -6.21 11.72 13.63
N ARG A 152 -5.06 11.59 14.30
CA ARG A 152 -3.74 11.46 13.66
C ARG A 152 -3.60 10.10 12.97
N ARG A 153 -3.28 10.06 11.68
CA ARG A 153 -3.18 8.83 10.89
C ARG A 153 -1.73 8.39 10.71
N ALA A 154 -1.53 7.06 10.64
CA ALA A 154 -0.22 6.49 10.36
C ALA A 154 0.25 6.86 8.94
N GLN A 155 1.56 7.01 8.78
CA GLN A 155 2.18 7.09 7.45
C GLN A 155 2.14 5.70 6.80
N ILE A 156 2.13 5.66 5.47
CA ILE A 156 2.08 4.41 4.70
C ILE A 156 3.17 4.48 3.65
N CYS A 157 4.02 3.47 3.63
CA CYS A 157 4.83 3.14 2.47
C CYS A 157 4.21 1.94 1.74
N LEU A 158 4.30 1.94 0.41
CA LEU A 158 3.65 0.93 -0.45
C LEU A 158 4.65 -0.04 -1.09
N GLY A 159 5.93 0.06 -0.75
CA GLY A 159 7.00 -0.82 -1.25
C GLY A 159 7.52 -0.46 -2.63
N HIS A 160 6.95 0.59 -3.21
CA HIS A 160 7.07 1.05 -4.59
C HIS A 160 6.96 2.58 -4.63
N ASN A 161 7.63 3.21 -5.59
CA ASN A 161 7.63 4.66 -5.81
C ASN A 161 7.79 5.46 -4.51
N GLN A 162 8.66 5.00 -3.62
CA GLN A 162 8.86 5.57 -2.30
C GLN A 162 10.29 6.07 -2.17
N PHE A 163 10.46 7.21 -1.52
CA PHE A 163 11.75 7.85 -1.33
C PHE A 163 11.91 8.27 0.12
N VAL A 164 12.99 7.88 0.76
CA VAL A 164 13.28 8.28 2.15
C VAL A 164 14.70 8.82 2.20
N ARG A 165 14.88 9.98 2.83
CA ARG A 165 16.19 10.60 2.97
C ARG A 165 17.14 9.68 3.75
N LEU A 166 18.40 9.62 3.33
CA LEU A 166 19.35 8.62 3.81
C LEU A 166 19.61 8.77 5.31
N ASP A 167 19.72 10.00 5.82
CA ASP A 167 19.87 10.26 7.26
C ASP A 167 18.68 9.75 8.09
N LEU A 168 17.45 9.89 7.58
CA LEU A 168 16.26 9.34 8.21
C LEU A 168 16.25 7.81 8.16
N MET A 169 16.64 7.20 7.04
CA MET A 169 16.78 5.74 6.95
C MET A 169 17.82 5.21 7.93
N GLN A 170 18.98 5.86 8.04
CA GLN A 170 20.01 5.52 9.01
C GLN A 170 19.50 5.67 10.45
N ALA A 171 18.79 6.76 10.75
CA ALA A 171 18.23 7.01 12.07
C ALA A 171 17.16 5.97 12.47
N ILE A 172 16.40 5.43 11.52
CA ILE A 172 15.43 4.34 11.72
C ILE A 172 16.13 2.99 11.88
N GLY A 173 17.32 2.82 11.31
CA GLY A 173 18.06 1.55 11.29
C GLY A 173 17.83 0.73 10.02
N GLY A 174 17.42 1.38 8.92
CA GLY A 174 17.14 0.71 7.64
C GLY A 174 15.67 0.29 7.48
N PHE A 175 15.43 -0.61 6.53
CA PHE A 175 14.14 -1.26 6.32
C PHE A 175 13.87 -2.29 7.42
N PRO A 176 12.69 -2.30 8.04
CA PRO A 176 12.32 -3.32 9.01
C PRO A 176 12.43 -4.74 8.42
N THR A 177 13.15 -5.63 9.10
CA THR A 177 13.37 -7.01 8.64
C THR A 177 12.41 -8.01 9.27
N SER A 178 11.74 -7.61 10.36
CA SER A 178 10.68 -8.38 11.01
C SER A 178 9.40 -8.28 10.20
N GLY A 179 8.85 -9.42 9.78
CA GLY A 179 7.53 -9.49 9.14
C GLY A 179 7.54 -9.52 7.60
N ALA A 180 6.40 -9.84 6.99
CA ALA A 180 6.26 -10.10 5.55
C ALA A 180 6.15 -8.86 4.65
N THR A 181 5.88 -7.69 5.23
CA THR A 181 5.66 -6.39 4.56
C THR A 181 6.54 -5.30 5.18
N GLU A 182 7.81 -5.27 4.79
CA GLU A 182 8.79 -4.32 5.32
C GLU A 182 8.44 -2.86 5.07
N ASP A 183 7.68 -2.60 4.00
CA ASP A 183 7.22 -1.31 3.56
C ASP A 183 6.16 -0.73 4.50
N SER A 184 5.11 -1.48 4.84
CA SER A 184 4.10 -1.02 5.78
C SER A 184 4.71 -0.69 7.14
N THR A 185 5.60 -1.55 7.62
CA THR A 185 6.33 -1.35 8.88
C THR A 185 7.23 -0.11 8.83
N LEU A 186 7.89 0.16 7.70
CA LEU A 186 8.68 1.39 7.50
C LEU A 186 7.80 2.64 7.63
N GLY A 187 6.59 2.62 7.08
CA GLY A 187 5.62 3.72 7.26
C GLY A 187 5.33 4.00 8.74
N TYR A 188 5.14 2.96 9.55
CA TYR A 188 4.98 3.13 11.00
C TYR A 188 6.23 3.67 11.68
N ALA A 189 7.42 3.22 11.28
CA ALA A 189 8.70 3.71 11.80
C ALA A 189 8.90 5.22 11.52
N ILE A 190 8.62 5.66 10.29
CA ILE A 190 8.67 7.07 9.88
C ILE A 190 7.65 7.89 10.70
N GLY A 191 6.41 7.41 10.80
CA GLY A 191 5.36 8.10 11.55
C GLY A 191 5.68 8.25 13.04
N ARG A 192 6.29 7.23 13.66
CA ARG A 192 6.74 7.27 15.06
C ARG A 192 7.75 8.38 15.32
N ARG A 193 8.62 8.67 14.35
CA ARG A 193 9.58 9.80 14.41
C ARG A 193 8.94 11.17 14.19
N GLY A 194 7.61 11.25 14.07
CA GLY A 194 6.91 12.51 13.81
C GLY A 194 7.05 13.02 12.37
N VAL A 195 7.64 12.22 11.48
CA VAL A 195 7.84 12.59 10.08
C VAL A 195 6.54 12.38 9.31
N LEU A 196 6.13 13.42 8.58
CA LEU A 196 5.00 13.36 7.66
C LEU A 196 5.55 13.14 6.25
N MET A 197 5.17 12.02 5.64
CA MET A 197 5.53 11.74 4.27
C MET A 197 4.76 12.67 3.33
N GLN A 198 5.46 13.22 2.34
CA GLN A 198 4.83 14.01 1.30
C GLN A 198 4.30 13.08 0.19
N ALA A 199 3.05 13.28 -0.19
CA ALA A 199 2.52 12.64 -1.40
C ALA A 199 3.23 13.21 -2.64
N LEU A 200 3.80 12.33 -3.45
CA LEU A 200 4.39 12.62 -4.75
C LEU A 200 3.29 12.37 -5.82
N PRO A 201 2.98 13.34 -6.70
CA PRO A 201 1.93 13.17 -7.71
C PRO A 201 2.30 12.22 -8.85
N MET A 202 3.55 11.78 -8.92
CA MET A 202 4.08 10.95 -10.00
C MET A 202 3.64 9.49 -9.84
N VAL A 203 3.34 8.86 -10.97
CA VAL A 203 2.80 7.51 -11.04
C VAL A 203 3.92 6.50 -11.33
N GLU A 204 3.84 5.32 -10.73
CA GLU A 204 4.64 4.16 -11.12
C GLU A 204 3.68 3.04 -11.49
N VAL A 205 3.84 2.42 -12.66
CA VAL A 205 3.02 1.26 -13.02
C VAL A 205 3.76 -0.03 -12.70
N THR A 206 3.07 -0.99 -12.07
CA THR A 206 3.62 -2.29 -11.62
C THR A 206 2.77 -3.44 -12.15
N ASP A 207 3.29 -4.66 -12.16
CA ASP A 207 2.49 -5.82 -12.56
C ASP A 207 1.48 -6.18 -11.45
N LEU A 208 0.37 -6.79 -11.85
CA LEU A 208 -0.52 -7.55 -10.96
C LEU A 208 -0.30 -9.05 -11.22
N PRO A 209 -0.44 -9.94 -10.22
CA PRO A 209 -0.51 -11.37 -10.48
C PRO A 209 -1.58 -11.72 -11.53
N GLU A 210 -1.20 -12.52 -12.54
CA GLU A 210 -2.06 -12.80 -13.72
C GLU A 210 -3.22 -13.75 -13.43
N THR A 211 -3.13 -14.51 -12.33
CA THR A 211 -4.13 -15.50 -11.93
C THR A 211 -4.79 -15.10 -10.63
N SER A 212 -6.05 -15.51 -10.43
CA SER A 212 -6.76 -15.28 -9.16
C SER A 212 -6.05 -15.94 -7.96
N GLU A 213 -5.43 -17.10 -8.16
CA GLU A 213 -4.60 -17.75 -7.14
C GLU A 213 -3.36 -16.90 -6.80
N GLY A 214 -2.72 -16.28 -7.80
CA GLY A 214 -1.65 -15.33 -7.58
C GLY A 214 -2.11 -14.12 -6.75
N VAL A 215 -3.27 -13.55 -7.07
CA VAL A 215 -3.86 -12.45 -6.28
C VAL A 215 -4.16 -12.89 -4.84
N ILE A 216 -4.71 -14.09 -4.64
CA ILE A 216 -4.96 -14.66 -3.30
C ILE A 216 -3.64 -14.80 -2.52
N ARG A 217 -2.57 -15.31 -3.14
CA ARG A 217 -1.25 -15.45 -2.50
C ARG A 217 -0.63 -14.09 -2.13
N GLN A 218 -0.74 -13.10 -3.00
CA GLN A 218 -0.29 -11.74 -2.71
C GLN A 218 -1.04 -11.16 -1.49
N ASN A 219 -2.37 -11.28 -1.47
CA ASN A 219 -3.17 -10.81 -0.35
C ASN A 219 -2.92 -11.59 0.94
N ALA A 220 -2.67 -12.91 0.84
CA ALA A 220 -2.26 -13.72 1.99
C ALA A 220 -0.95 -13.20 2.58
N ARG A 221 0.06 -12.90 1.75
CA ARG A 221 1.32 -12.31 2.20
C ARG A 221 1.11 -10.94 2.88
N TRP A 222 0.29 -10.07 2.30
CA TRP A 222 -0.04 -8.78 2.92
C TRP A 222 -0.75 -8.95 4.26
N TYR A 223 -1.67 -9.91 4.37
CA TYR A 223 -2.34 -10.20 5.62
C TYR A 223 -1.38 -10.80 6.67
N THR A 224 -0.43 -11.64 6.27
CA THR A 224 0.66 -12.07 7.16
C THR A 224 1.44 -10.87 7.68
N GLY A 225 1.77 -9.91 6.81
CA GLY A 225 2.41 -8.66 7.20
C GLY A 225 1.58 -7.83 8.19
N VAL A 226 0.26 -7.78 8.00
CA VAL A 226 -0.66 -7.18 8.97
C VAL A 226 -0.55 -7.85 10.34
N LEU A 227 -0.46 -9.18 10.41
CA LEU A 227 -0.27 -9.88 11.69
C LEU A 227 1.11 -9.59 12.29
N ASP A 228 2.16 -9.59 11.48
CA ASP A 228 3.54 -9.33 11.91
C ASP A 228 3.75 -7.90 12.44
N ASP A 229 2.99 -6.93 11.92
CA ASP A 229 3.02 -5.53 12.37
C ASP A 229 2.46 -5.35 13.79
N ILE A 230 1.65 -6.28 14.31
CA ILE A 230 1.05 -6.19 15.66
C ILE A 230 2.11 -6.16 16.76
N PRO A 231 3.02 -7.16 16.89
CA PRO A 231 4.08 -7.13 17.90
C PRO A 231 5.02 -5.94 17.72
N TYR A 232 5.29 -5.51 16.48
CA TYR A 232 6.08 -4.32 16.21
C TYR A 232 5.44 -3.06 16.80
N LEU A 233 4.15 -2.81 16.50
CA LEU A 233 3.41 -1.65 16.97
C LEU A 233 3.21 -1.67 18.50
N TRP A 234 2.97 -2.86 19.06
CA TRP A 234 2.91 -3.04 20.51
C TRP A 234 4.23 -2.66 21.18
N ASN A 235 5.36 -3.16 20.68
CA ASN A 235 6.68 -2.82 21.20
C ASN A 235 7.00 -1.33 21.01
N ALA A 236 6.62 -0.74 19.88
CA ALA A 236 6.76 0.69 19.64
C ALA A 236 6.00 1.53 20.67
N TRP A 237 4.77 1.13 21.03
CA TRP A 237 4.02 1.79 22.09
C TRP A 237 4.60 1.56 23.49
N ARG A 238 5.06 0.34 23.81
CA ARG A 238 5.68 0.07 25.11
C ARG A 238 6.98 0.83 25.34
N THR A 239 7.78 1.02 24.28
CA THR A 239 9.03 1.76 24.34
C THR A 239 8.79 3.28 24.37
N GLU A 240 7.79 3.77 23.64
CA GLU A 240 7.40 5.18 23.60
C GLU A 240 5.86 5.31 23.73
N PRO A 241 5.33 5.39 24.97
CA PRO A 241 3.89 5.37 25.22
C PRO A 241 3.25 6.71 24.90
N THR A 242 3.07 6.98 23.61
CA THR A 242 2.33 8.14 23.10
C THR A 242 0.91 7.75 22.69
N ALA A 243 -0.01 8.71 22.73
CA ALA A 243 -1.38 8.53 22.23
C ALA A 243 -1.38 8.11 20.76
N PHE A 244 -0.47 8.66 19.96
CA PHE A 244 -0.29 8.26 18.57
C PHE A 244 0.13 6.79 18.42
N ASN A 245 1.17 6.32 19.12
CA ASN A 245 1.64 4.94 19.02
C ASN A 245 0.58 3.94 19.50
N PHE A 246 -0.13 4.25 20.58
CA PHE A 246 -1.27 3.46 21.03
C PHE A 246 -2.35 3.35 19.95
N ALA A 247 -2.70 4.49 19.34
CA ALA A 247 -3.73 4.52 18.32
C ALA A 247 -3.34 3.80 17.04
N GLN A 248 -2.05 3.82 16.67
CA GLN A 248 -1.55 3.00 15.55
C GLN A 248 -1.78 1.52 15.81
N TRP A 249 -1.43 1.04 17.02
CA TRP A 249 -1.64 -0.35 17.41
C TRP A 249 -3.12 -0.75 17.42
N VAL A 250 -3.97 -0.02 18.15
CA VAL A 250 -5.40 -0.35 18.28
C VAL A 250 -6.13 -0.31 16.94
N ARG A 251 -5.86 0.72 16.11
CA ARG A 251 -6.49 0.82 14.79
C ARG A 251 -5.99 -0.24 13.82
N HIS A 252 -4.74 -0.68 13.93
CA HIS A 252 -4.22 -1.76 13.11
C HIS A 252 -4.89 -3.10 13.46
N LEU A 253 -5.08 -3.36 14.77
CA LEU A 253 -5.82 -4.52 15.26
C LEU A 253 -7.28 -4.52 14.76
N GLY A 254 -7.99 -3.39 14.91
CA GLY A 254 -9.39 -3.29 14.46
C GLY A 254 -9.54 -3.29 12.94
N ASN A 255 -8.93 -2.32 12.26
CA ASN A 255 -9.23 -2.03 10.84
C ASN A 255 -8.55 -2.99 9.86
N LYS A 256 -7.47 -3.67 10.25
CA LYS A 256 -6.75 -4.54 9.30
C LYS A 256 -6.87 -6.00 9.69
N MET A 257 -6.54 -6.35 10.93
CA MET A 257 -6.59 -7.74 11.37
C MET A 257 -8.03 -8.27 11.40
N VAL A 258 -8.98 -7.53 12.00
CA VAL A 258 -10.36 -8.02 12.13
C VAL A 258 -11.17 -7.83 10.86
N GLU A 259 -11.03 -6.69 10.16
CA GLU A 259 -11.86 -6.37 9.00
C GLU A 259 -11.62 -7.33 7.81
N TRP A 260 -10.36 -7.65 7.49
CA TRP A 260 -10.04 -8.41 6.27
C TRP A 260 -10.62 -9.83 6.23
N PRO A 261 -10.57 -10.65 7.30
CA PRO A 261 -11.17 -11.98 7.32
C PRO A 261 -12.70 -11.97 7.30
N ILE A 262 -13.33 -10.92 7.83
CA ILE A 262 -14.78 -10.91 8.03
C ILE A 262 -15.52 -10.13 6.94
N ALA A 263 -14.84 -9.27 6.18
CA ALA A 263 -15.46 -8.40 5.18
C ALA A 263 -16.35 -9.17 4.19
N ALA A 264 -15.88 -10.29 3.65
CA ALA A 264 -16.66 -11.08 2.70
C ALA A 264 -17.85 -11.85 3.33
N ILE A 265 -17.96 -11.90 4.66
CA ILE A 265 -19.07 -12.56 5.39
C ILE A 265 -20.02 -11.52 5.97
N VAL A 266 -19.47 -10.52 6.67
CA VAL A 266 -20.24 -9.48 7.37
C VAL A 266 -21.01 -8.61 6.39
N TYR A 267 -20.44 -8.23 5.24
CA TYR A 267 -21.17 -7.39 4.29
C TYR A 267 -22.38 -8.10 3.66
N PRO A 268 -22.27 -9.38 3.21
CA PRO A 268 -23.47 -10.12 2.80
C PRO A 268 -24.45 -10.38 3.95
N ALA A 269 -23.96 -10.74 5.15
CA ALA A 269 -24.82 -11.05 6.29
C ALA A 269 -25.60 -9.82 6.77
N THR A 270 -24.98 -8.64 6.80
CA THR A 270 -25.65 -7.38 7.12
C THR A 270 -26.69 -7.00 6.06
N GLY A 271 -26.40 -7.25 4.78
CA GLY A 271 -27.39 -7.12 3.70
C GLY A 271 -28.58 -8.05 3.90
N TRP A 272 -28.34 -9.34 4.16
CA TRP A 272 -29.40 -10.32 4.45
C TRP A 272 -30.22 -9.93 5.68
N LEU A 273 -29.56 -9.49 6.77
CA LEU A 273 -30.24 -9.07 7.99
C LEU A 273 -31.15 -7.86 7.73
N GLY A 274 -30.72 -6.92 6.89
CA GLY A 274 -31.58 -5.82 6.44
C GLY A 274 -32.84 -6.34 5.73
N TRP A 275 -32.70 -7.24 4.76
CA TRP A 275 -33.85 -7.84 4.08
C TRP A 275 -34.75 -8.65 5.01
N TYR A 276 -34.16 -9.43 5.93
CA TYR A 276 -34.89 -10.21 6.92
C TYR A 276 -35.71 -9.32 7.87
N LEU A 277 -35.10 -8.23 8.37
CA LEU A 277 -35.77 -7.26 9.23
C LEU A 277 -36.87 -6.52 8.48
N ALA A 278 -36.65 -6.15 7.22
CA ALA A 278 -37.67 -5.57 6.38
C ALA A 278 -38.89 -6.49 6.24
N TYR A 279 -38.66 -7.78 5.95
CA TYR A 279 -39.73 -8.76 5.81
C TYR A 279 -40.52 -8.95 7.12
N HIS A 280 -39.84 -9.08 8.26
CA HIS A 280 -40.51 -9.32 9.55
C HIS A 280 -41.17 -8.08 10.17
N HIS A 281 -40.74 -6.87 9.79
CA HIS A 281 -41.26 -5.63 10.34
C HIS A 281 -42.02 -4.82 9.29
N GLU A 282 -42.64 -5.49 8.30
CA GLU A 282 -43.41 -4.84 7.24
C GLU A 282 -44.54 -3.92 7.78
N GLY A 283 -45.11 -4.27 8.93
CA GLY A 283 -46.11 -3.45 9.62
C GLY A 283 -45.55 -2.17 10.25
N HIS A 284 -44.23 -2.08 10.46
CA HIS A 284 -43.58 -0.94 11.11
C HIS A 284 -42.80 -0.12 10.07
N ARG A 285 -43.51 0.82 9.42
CA ARG A 285 -43.04 1.64 8.28
C ARG A 285 -41.59 2.10 8.40
N PHE A 286 -41.19 2.66 9.54
CA PHE A 286 -39.82 3.14 9.75
C PHE A 286 -38.77 2.03 9.59
N TRP A 287 -38.97 0.88 10.23
CA TRP A 287 -38.02 -0.23 10.19
C TRP A 287 -37.98 -0.87 8.80
N PHE A 288 -39.13 -1.02 8.14
CA PHE A 288 -39.18 -1.48 6.76
C PHE A 288 -38.36 -0.59 5.82
N TYR A 289 -38.57 0.74 5.87
CA TYR A 289 -37.84 1.67 5.01
C TYR A 289 -36.34 1.75 5.35
N MET A 290 -35.97 1.69 6.63
CA MET A 290 -34.56 1.66 7.02
C MET A 290 -33.88 0.36 6.56
N ALA A 291 -34.56 -0.77 6.71
CA ALA A 291 -34.02 -2.10 6.44
C ALA A 291 -33.95 -2.42 4.94
N THR A 292 -34.82 -1.82 4.10
CA THR A 292 -34.73 -1.90 2.62
C THR A 292 -33.89 -0.79 2.02
N GLY A 293 -34.05 0.44 2.51
CA GLY A 293 -33.41 1.64 1.98
C GLY A 293 -31.91 1.66 2.24
N ALA A 294 -31.45 1.34 3.46
CA ALA A 294 -30.02 1.40 3.78
C ALA A 294 -29.19 0.39 2.96
N PRO A 295 -29.56 -0.90 2.81
CA PRO A 295 -28.83 -1.82 1.95
C PRO A 295 -28.89 -1.42 0.47
N THR A 296 -30.02 -0.92 -0.01
CA THR A 296 -30.17 -0.47 -1.40
C THR A 296 -29.28 0.74 -1.70
N ILE A 297 -29.27 1.74 -0.83
CA ILE A 297 -28.38 2.91 -0.93
C ILE A 297 -26.92 2.47 -0.82
N SER A 298 -26.59 1.56 0.10
CA SER A 298 -25.24 1.02 0.24
C SER A 298 -24.77 0.30 -1.02
N LEU A 299 -25.61 -0.53 -1.63
CA LEU A 299 -25.32 -1.20 -2.90
C LEU A 299 -25.18 -0.19 -4.04
N LEU A 300 -26.10 0.78 -4.14
CA LEU A 300 -26.05 1.84 -5.14
C LEU A 300 -24.74 2.64 -5.02
N LEU A 301 -24.35 3.05 -3.81
CA LEU A 301 -23.08 3.74 -3.55
C LEU A 301 -21.88 2.85 -3.89
N THR A 302 -21.95 1.55 -3.60
CA THR A 302 -20.88 0.61 -3.95
C THR A 302 -20.73 0.47 -5.47
N VAL A 303 -21.83 0.42 -6.21
CA VAL A 303 -21.84 0.37 -7.68
C VAL A 303 -21.40 1.70 -8.28
N TRP A 304 -21.96 2.81 -7.80
CA TRP A 304 -21.66 4.15 -8.30
C TRP A 304 -20.23 4.55 -7.98
N VAL A 305 -19.88 4.63 -6.70
CA VAL A 305 -18.56 5.11 -6.26
C VAL A 305 -17.51 4.04 -6.53
N GLY A 306 -17.79 2.79 -6.17
CA GLY A 306 -16.88 1.68 -6.37
C GLY A 306 -16.75 1.30 -7.84
N GLY A 307 -17.84 0.91 -8.50
CA GLY A 307 -17.80 0.40 -9.88
C GLY A 307 -17.55 1.46 -10.96
N ILE A 308 -18.19 2.63 -10.87
CA ILE A 308 -18.22 3.64 -11.95
C ILE A 308 -17.20 4.76 -11.72
N MET A 309 -17.37 5.58 -10.67
CA MET A 309 -16.52 6.76 -10.44
C MET A 309 -15.05 6.40 -10.32
N THR A 310 -14.75 5.31 -9.61
CA THR A 310 -13.36 4.89 -9.43
C THR A 310 -12.75 4.31 -10.71
N GLN A 311 -13.57 3.70 -11.59
CA GLN A 311 -13.09 3.31 -12.92
C GLN A 311 -12.72 4.56 -13.72
N ALA A 312 -13.62 5.55 -13.79
CA ALA A 312 -13.39 6.81 -14.48
C ALA A 312 -12.12 7.50 -13.95
N LEU A 313 -11.94 7.57 -12.63
CA LEU A 313 -10.74 8.16 -12.02
C LEU A 313 -9.45 7.49 -12.51
N ILE A 314 -9.42 6.16 -12.62
CA ILE A 314 -8.23 5.45 -13.10
C ILE A 314 -8.06 5.63 -14.62
N GLU A 315 -9.16 5.71 -15.38
CA GLU A 315 -9.13 6.02 -16.81
C GLU A 315 -8.62 7.44 -17.08
N ASP A 316 -8.99 8.42 -16.25
CA ASP A 316 -8.53 9.81 -16.31
C ASP A 316 -7.02 9.94 -16.06
N LEU A 317 -6.39 8.92 -15.45
CA LEU A 317 -4.93 8.87 -15.28
C LEU A 317 -4.20 8.45 -16.55
N HIS A 318 -4.90 7.99 -17.60
CA HIS A 318 -4.29 7.50 -18.84
C HIS A 318 -3.23 8.44 -19.44
N PRO A 319 -3.42 9.77 -19.51
CA PRO A 319 -2.42 10.69 -20.05
C PRO A 319 -1.12 10.76 -19.24
N TYR A 320 -1.17 10.37 -17.96
CA TYR A 320 -0.05 10.44 -17.02
C TYR A 320 0.64 9.10 -16.82
N LEU A 321 0.19 8.04 -17.51
CA LEU A 321 0.84 6.74 -17.40
C LEU A 321 2.19 6.79 -18.12
N PRO A 322 3.28 6.28 -17.52
CA PRO A 322 4.61 6.26 -18.15
C PRO A 322 4.69 5.33 -19.38
N ARG A 323 3.61 4.60 -19.66
CA ARG A 323 3.42 3.81 -20.87
C ARG A 323 1.93 3.74 -21.21
N PRO A 324 1.58 3.56 -22.49
CA PRO A 324 0.18 3.36 -22.89
C PRO A 324 -0.41 2.09 -22.28
N VAL A 325 -1.62 2.20 -21.72
CA VAL A 325 -2.43 1.07 -21.25
C VAL A 325 -3.88 1.27 -21.66
N ASP A 326 -4.49 0.32 -22.36
CA ASP A 326 -5.89 0.40 -22.77
C ASP A 326 -6.82 -0.06 -21.64
N LEU A 327 -7.34 0.91 -20.89
CA LEU A 327 -8.17 0.67 -19.70
C LEU A 327 -9.65 0.41 -20.02
N ARG A 328 -10.07 0.58 -21.28
CA ARG A 328 -11.47 0.48 -21.69
C ARG A 328 -12.03 -0.92 -21.46
N ARG A 329 -13.29 -0.99 -21.03
CA ARG A 329 -14.06 -2.24 -20.94
C ARG A 329 -14.57 -2.64 -22.32
N LYS A 330 -14.07 -3.75 -22.86
CA LYS A 330 -14.26 -4.19 -24.25
C LYS A 330 -15.50 -5.06 -24.45
N SER A 331 -16.05 -5.67 -23.40
CA SER A 331 -17.22 -6.54 -23.49
C SER A 331 -18.32 -6.19 -22.49
N LEU A 332 -19.56 -6.64 -22.75
CA LEU A 332 -20.67 -6.53 -21.79
C LEU A 332 -20.35 -7.27 -20.49
N GLN A 333 -19.67 -8.41 -20.58
CA GLN A 333 -19.23 -9.17 -19.42
C GLN A 333 -18.23 -8.38 -18.55
N GLU A 334 -17.26 -7.69 -19.17
CA GLU A 334 -16.33 -6.81 -18.46
C GLU A 334 -17.08 -5.63 -17.81
N LYS A 335 -18.06 -5.04 -18.50
CA LYS A 335 -18.90 -3.97 -17.95
C LYS A 335 -19.69 -4.44 -16.73
N PHE A 336 -20.38 -5.58 -16.83
CA PHE A 336 -21.20 -6.15 -15.76
C PHE A 336 -20.37 -6.58 -14.55
N LEU A 337 -19.31 -7.39 -14.75
CA LEU A 337 -18.46 -7.84 -13.65
C LEU A 337 -17.67 -6.69 -13.03
N GLY A 338 -17.27 -5.70 -13.83
CA GLY A 338 -16.60 -4.49 -13.35
C GLY A 338 -17.47 -3.64 -12.41
N THR A 339 -18.80 -3.77 -12.48
CA THR A 339 -19.72 -3.12 -11.53
C THR A 339 -19.57 -3.68 -10.10
N PHE A 340 -19.31 -4.98 -9.96
CA PHE A 340 -19.12 -5.67 -8.68
C PHE A 340 -17.63 -5.80 -8.30
N ARG A 341 -16.83 -4.81 -8.68
CA ARG A 341 -15.38 -4.84 -8.52
C ARG A 341 -14.93 -4.92 -7.07
N CYS A 342 -15.56 -4.13 -6.20
CA CYS A 342 -15.24 -4.10 -4.77
C CYS A 342 -15.41 -5.50 -4.15
N GLN A 343 -16.55 -6.13 -4.40
CA GLN A 343 -16.88 -7.47 -3.92
C GLN A 343 -15.92 -8.52 -4.45
N THR A 344 -15.58 -8.44 -5.75
CA THR A 344 -14.65 -9.39 -6.38
C THR A 344 -13.27 -9.36 -5.73
N TYR A 345 -12.71 -8.16 -5.53
CA TYR A 345 -11.41 -8.00 -4.89
C TYR A 345 -11.44 -8.46 -3.42
N TRP A 346 -12.42 -8.00 -2.64
CA TRP A 346 -12.51 -8.35 -1.22
C TRP A 346 -12.77 -9.84 -0.99
N LEU A 347 -13.48 -10.53 -1.89
CA LEU A 347 -13.60 -11.99 -1.84
C LEU A 347 -12.23 -12.67 -1.94
N LEU A 348 -11.37 -12.23 -2.87
CA LEU A 348 -10.02 -12.78 -3.04
C LEU A 348 -9.10 -12.41 -1.87
N ALA A 349 -9.18 -11.17 -1.38
CA ALA A 349 -8.42 -10.72 -0.22
C ALA A 349 -8.81 -11.49 1.05
N THR A 350 -10.11 -11.68 1.29
CA THR A 350 -10.64 -12.44 2.42
C THR A 350 -10.21 -13.91 2.35
N ARG A 351 -10.24 -14.53 1.16
CA ARG A 351 -9.69 -15.88 0.96
C ARG A 351 -8.20 -15.96 1.32
N GLY A 352 -7.42 -14.94 0.94
CA GLY A 352 -6.02 -14.81 1.34
C GLY A 352 -5.85 -14.78 2.85
N ALA A 353 -6.62 -13.93 3.54
CA ALA A 353 -6.60 -13.83 5.00
C ALA A 353 -6.97 -15.15 5.69
N TRP A 354 -8.05 -15.81 5.26
CA TRP A 354 -8.47 -17.11 5.80
C TRP A 354 -7.43 -18.20 5.57
N ARG A 355 -6.72 -18.19 4.44
CA ARG A 355 -5.64 -19.14 4.19
C ARG A 355 -4.51 -19.01 5.23
N VAL A 356 -4.15 -17.78 5.60
CA VAL A 356 -3.17 -17.51 6.64
C VAL A 356 -3.68 -17.97 8.00
N LEU A 357 -4.90 -17.54 8.39
CA LEU A 357 -5.50 -17.90 9.67
C LEU A 357 -5.63 -19.41 9.84
N TRP A 358 -6.07 -20.11 8.80
CA TRP A 358 -6.20 -21.57 8.80
C TRP A 358 -4.84 -22.28 8.93
N ALA A 359 -3.81 -21.80 8.23
CA ALA A 359 -2.46 -22.35 8.34
C ALA A 359 -1.87 -22.12 9.75
N LEU A 360 -2.06 -20.93 10.31
CA LEU A 360 -1.66 -20.64 11.69
C LEU A 360 -2.40 -21.53 12.69
N ALA A 361 -3.71 -21.73 12.52
CA ALA A 361 -4.50 -22.60 13.39
C ALA A 361 -4.07 -24.08 13.32
N ARG A 362 -3.69 -24.59 12.13
CA ARG A 362 -3.32 -25.99 11.95
C ARG A 362 -1.85 -26.31 12.22
N ALA A 363 -0.95 -25.39 11.89
CA ALA A 363 0.49 -25.64 11.86
C ALA A 363 1.32 -24.62 12.66
N GLY A 364 0.69 -23.61 13.25
CA GLY A 364 1.36 -22.54 14.01
C GLY A 364 2.20 -21.58 13.16
N ARG A 365 2.26 -21.78 11.84
CA ARG A 365 3.07 -20.98 10.92
C ARG A 365 2.43 -20.87 9.54
N TYR A 366 2.71 -19.76 8.87
CA TYR A 366 2.41 -19.56 7.45
C TYR A 366 3.66 -19.01 6.77
N GLU A 367 4.16 -19.73 5.76
CA GLU A 367 5.31 -19.25 4.97
C GLU A 367 4.81 -18.46 3.76
N PRO A 368 5.10 -17.15 3.68
CA PRO A 368 4.69 -16.33 2.56
C PRO A 368 5.54 -16.70 1.33
N ALA A 369 5.02 -17.58 0.47
CA ALA A 369 5.58 -17.81 -0.85
C ALA A 369 5.56 -16.52 -1.67
N LYS A 370 6.65 -16.21 -2.39
CA LYS A 370 6.65 -15.10 -3.35
C LYS A 370 5.65 -15.42 -4.46
N THR A 371 4.89 -14.43 -4.91
CA THR A 371 4.10 -14.55 -6.13
C THR A 371 5.05 -14.62 -7.31
N ASP A 372 5.22 -15.82 -7.87
CA ASP A 372 6.03 -15.99 -9.07
C ASP A 372 5.43 -15.18 -10.21
N ARG A 373 6.28 -14.44 -10.93
CA ARG A 373 5.96 -14.03 -12.28
C ARG A 373 5.91 -15.32 -13.07
N VAL A 374 4.76 -15.67 -13.66
CA VAL A 374 4.73 -16.72 -14.68
C VAL A 374 5.48 -16.15 -15.88
N THR A 375 6.81 -16.26 -15.86
CA THR A 375 7.61 -16.11 -17.05
C THR A 375 7.21 -17.26 -17.96
N GLY A 376 6.44 -16.95 -19.00
CA GLY A 376 6.14 -17.86 -20.09
C GLY A 376 7.42 -18.24 -20.82
N ARG A 377 8.18 -19.18 -20.25
CA ARG A 377 9.13 -20.06 -20.89
C ARG A 377 9.25 -21.26 -19.97
N ARG A 378 8.58 -22.36 -20.31
CA ARG A 378 9.02 -23.67 -19.86
C ARG A 378 10.48 -23.77 -20.29
N LEU A 379 11.40 -23.72 -19.33
CA LEU A 379 12.75 -24.24 -19.57
C LEU A 379 12.54 -25.70 -19.98
N PRO A 380 13.14 -26.15 -21.11
CA PRO A 380 13.09 -27.56 -21.46
C PRO A 380 13.65 -28.34 -20.28
N ARG A 381 12.91 -29.37 -19.86
CA ARG A 381 13.39 -30.34 -18.87
C ARG A 381 14.77 -30.79 -19.34
N SER A 382 15.79 -30.58 -18.50
CA SER A 382 17.04 -31.29 -18.61
C SER A 382 16.71 -32.77 -18.64
N VAL A 383 17.00 -33.42 -19.76
CA VAL A 383 17.05 -34.87 -19.85
C VAL A 383 18.23 -35.29 -18.99
N THR A 384 17.94 -35.90 -17.86
CA THR A 384 18.87 -36.75 -17.11
C THR A 384 18.23 -38.12 -17.06
N GLY A 385 18.87 -39.08 -17.71
CA GLY A 385 18.41 -40.44 -17.94
C GLY A 385 18.76 -40.86 -19.36
#